data_AF-A0AAV4LHZ8-F1
#
_entry.id   AF-A0AAV4LHZ8-F1
#
_cell.length_a   1.000
_cell.length_b   1.000
_cell.length_c   1.000
_cell.angle_alpha   90.00
_cell.angle_beta   90.00
_cell.angle_gamma   90.00
#
_symmetry.space_group_name_H-M   'P 1'
#
loop_
_entity.id
_entity.type
_entity.pdbx_description
1 polymer ?
#
loop_
_entity_poly.entity_id
_entity_poly.type
_entity_poly.pdbx_seq_one_letter_code
_entity_poly.pdbx_strand_id
1 'polypeptide(L)' 'MFSREEIQRYITPHALRTLNRVSQSKGNRFTEDMLKQAGLSDEAIRAMIQTRRIVPIEGDFYKQNWV' A
#
# COMPACT_ATOMS: atom_id res chain seq x y z
N MET A 1 -3.02 -8.09 13.64
CA MET A 1 -1.85 -8.59 12.87
C MET A 1 -2.37 -9.67 11.94
N PHE A 2 -2.27 -9.48 10.63
CA PHE A 2 -2.69 -10.46 9.63
C PHE A 2 -1.80 -11.70 9.66
N SER A 3 -2.42 -12.86 9.53
CA SER A 3 -1.78 -14.15 9.25
C SER A 3 -1.17 -14.17 7.84
N ARG A 4 -0.33 -15.16 7.56
CA ARG A 4 0.29 -15.35 6.24
C ARG A 4 -0.73 -15.53 5.11
N GLU A 5 -1.81 -16.27 5.39
CA GLU A 5 -2.89 -16.51 4.42
C GLU A 5 -3.68 -15.24 4.12
N GLU A 6 -3.95 -14.44 5.15
CA GLU A 6 -4.61 -13.14 5.00
C GLU A 6 -3.75 -12.16 4.18
N ILE A 7 -2.44 -12.13 4.42
CA ILE A 7 -1.51 -11.31 3.63
C ILE A 7 -1.57 -11.69 2.15
N GLN A 8 -1.59 -12.97 1.82
CA GLN A 8 -1.71 -13.43 0.43
C GLN A 8 -3.06 -13.07 -0.21
N ARG A 9 -4.13 -13.07 0.60
CA ARG A 9 -5.47 -12.66 0.16
C ARG A 9 -5.56 -11.17 -0.16
N TYR A 10 -4.94 -10.32 0.67
CA TYR A 10 -5.06 -8.86 0.53
C TYR A 10 -3.99 -8.23 -0.37
N ILE A 11 -2.76 -8.75 -0.33
CA ILE A 11 -1.65 -8.28 -1.19
C ILE A 11 -1.65 -9.08 -2.49
N THR A 12 -2.69 -8.86 -3.29
CA THR A 12 -2.81 -9.49 -4.61
C THR A 12 -1.87 -8.84 -5.64
N PRO A 13 -1.60 -9.50 -6.78
CA PRO A 13 -0.88 -8.88 -7.89
C PRO A 13 -1.54 -7.59 -8.40
N HIS A 14 -2.87 -7.52 -8.33
CA HIS A 14 -3.60 -6.29 -8.66
C HIS A 14 -3.27 -5.17 -7.67
N ALA A 15 -3.32 -5.44 -6.36
CA ALA A 15 -3.00 -4.47 -5.32
C ALA A 15 -1.57 -3.92 -5.47
N LEU A 16 -0.60 -4.79 -5.77
CA LEU A 16 0.79 -4.38 -6.01
C LEU A 16 0.96 -3.50 -7.26
N ARG A 17 0.25 -3.81 -8.36
CA ARG A 17 0.26 -2.96 -9.56
C ARG A 17 -0.37 -1.59 -9.29
N THR A 18 -1.45 -1.55 -8.53
CA THR A 18 -2.10 -0.30 -8.12
C THR A 18 -1.16 0.55 -7.26
N LEU A 19 -0.49 -0.05 -6.28
CA LEU A 19 0.53 0.62 -5.47
C LEU A 19 1.65 1.21 -6.35
N ASN A 20 2.21 0.42 -7.26
CA ASN A 20 3.27 0.90 -8.17
C ASN A 20 2.80 2.08 -9.02
N ARG A 21 1.59 2.01 -9.57
CA ARG A 21 1.00 3.08 -10.39
C ARG A 21 0.84 4.38 -9.61
N VAL A 22 0.28 4.30 -8.40
CA VAL A 22 0.11 5.48 -7.53
C VAL A 22 1.47 6.05 -7.13
N SER A 23 2.39 5.19 -6.67
CA SER A 23 3.74 5.56 -6.28
C SER A 23 4.50 6.30 -7.39
N GLN A 24 4.50 5.77 -8.61
CA GLN A 24 5.17 6.42 -9.75
C GLN A 24 4.52 7.74 -10.14
N SER A 25 3.18 7.82 -10.10
CA SER A 25 2.47 9.06 -10.47
C SER A 25 2.65 10.22 -9.50
N LYS A 26 3.04 9.93 -8.25
CA LYS A 26 3.17 10.92 -7.16
C LYS A 26 4.60 11.07 -6.62
N GLY A 27 5.61 10.55 -7.33
CA GLY A 27 7.01 10.67 -6.91
C GLY A 27 7.31 9.96 -5.59
N ASN A 28 6.72 8.78 -5.38
CA ASN A 28 6.86 7.96 -4.18
C ASN A 28 6.38 8.63 -2.87
N ARG A 29 5.47 9.61 -2.97
CA ARG A 29 4.80 10.27 -1.85
C ARG A 29 3.29 10.29 -2.09
N PHE A 30 2.53 9.49 -1.35
CA PHE A 30 1.09 9.36 -1.54
C PHE A 30 0.37 9.21 -0.19
N THR A 31 -0.92 9.56 -0.15
CA THR A 31 -1.75 9.39 1.06
C THR A 31 -2.53 8.08 1.01
N GLU A 32 -3.12 7.70 2.14
CA GLU A 32 -4.04 6.56 2.19
C GLU A 32 -5.23 6.73 1.25
N ASP A 33 -5.83 7.93 1.21
CA ASP A 33 -6.96 8.24 0.34
C ASP A 33 -6.64 8.06 -1.14
N MET A 34 -5.42 8.38 -1.57
CA MET A 34 -4.99 8.14 -2.95
C MET A 34 -4.97 6.65 -3.30
N LEU A 35 -4.60 5.79 -2.35
CA LEU A 35 -4.64 4.34 -2.53
C LEU A 35 -6.09 3.84 -2.60
N LYS A 36 -6.98 4.37 -1.74
CA LYS A 36 -8.42 4.03 -1.76
C LYS A 36 -9.09 4.45 -3.06
N GLN A 37 -8.84 5.69 -3.50
CA GLN A 37 -9.32 6.20 -4.79
C GLN A 37 -8.79 5.39 -5.98
N ALA A 38 -7.61 4.79 -5.84
CA ALA A 38 -7.02 3.91 -6.84
C ALA A 38 -7.58 2.47 -6.82
N GLY A 39 -8.49 2.17 -5.88
CA GLY A 39 -9.20 0.88 -5.77
C GLY A 39 -8.61 -0.09 -4.74
N LEU A 40 -7.71 0.34 -3.86
CA LEU A 40 -7.22 -0.50 -2.75
C LEU A 40 -8.21 -0.50 -1.59
N SER A 41 -8.47 -1.67 -1.01
CA SER A 41 -9.26 -1.78 0.22
C SER A 41 -8.44 -1.42 1.45
N ASP A 42 -9.13 -1.10 2.55
CA ASP A 42 -8.49 -0.81 3.84
C ASP A 42 -7.65 -1.99 4.33
N GLU A 43 -8.09 -3.23 4.11
CA GLU A 43 -7.35 -4.43 4.48
C GLU A 43 -6.07 -4.57 3.66
N ALA A 44 -6.11 -4.28 2.35
CA ALA A 44 -4.93 -4.30 1.50
C ALA A 44 -3.89 -3.26 1.96
N ILE A 45 -4.34 -2.05 2.29
CA ILE A 45 -3.47 -0.98 2.80
C ILE A 45 -2.85 -1.40 4.14
N ARG A 46 -3.66 -1.85 5.11
CA ARG A 46 -3.17 -2.33 6.41
C ARG A 46 -2.18 -3.49 6.25
N ALA A 47 -2.44 -4.41 5.34
CA ALA A 47 -1.52 -5.53 5.05
C ALA A 47 -0.21 -5.02 4.44
N MET A 48 -0.24 -4.02 3.57
CA MET A 48 0.97 -3.40 3.00
C MET A 48 1.80 -2.65 4.05
N ILE A 49 1.15 -1.98 5.02
CA ILE A 49 1.83 -1.33 6.15
C ILE A 49 2.48 -2.39 7.03
N GLN A 50 1.72 -3.42 7.43
CA GLN A 50 2.23 -4.50 8.28
C GLN A 50 3.41 -5.25 7.63
N THR A 51 3.36 -5.47 6.31
CA THR A 51 4.45 -6.12 5.56
C THR A 51 5.56 -5.17 5.13
N ARG A 52 5.52 -3.90 5.58
CA ARG A 52 6.51 -2.86 5.30
C ARG A 52 6.75 -2.57 3.81
N ARG A 53 5.75 -2.86 2.95
CA ARG A 53 5.78 -2.48 1.52
C ARG A 53 5.52 -0.99 1.32
N ILE A 54 4.76 -0.40 2.23
CA ILE A 54 4.66 1.05 2.37
C ILE A 54 5.00 1.42 3.81
N VAL A 55 5.61 2.58 3.99
CA VAL A 55 5.98 3.09 5.32
C VAL A 55 5.49 4.53 5.46
N PRO A 56 4.98 4.91 6.64
CA PRO A 56 4.60 6.29 6.88
C PRO A 56 5.84 7.19 6.81
N ILE A 57 5.63 8.37 6.26
CA ILE A 57 6.58 9.48 6.28
C ILE A 57 5.89 10.68 6.94
N GLU A 58 6.51 11.85 6.91
CA GLU A 58 6.03 13.04 7.59
C GLU A 58 4.57 13.41 7.24
N GLY A 59 3.74 13.60 8.27
CA GLY A 59 2.30 13.86 8.15
C GLY A 59 1.48 12.61 7.80
N ASP A 60 0.48 12.77 6.93
CA ASP A 60 -0.42 11.68 6.47
C ASP A 60 0.09 10.98 5.19
N PHE A 61 1.38 11.10 4.92
CA PHE A 61 1.99 10.58 3.71
C PHE A 61 2.65 9.22 3.95
N TYR A 62 2.70 8.43 2.89
CA TYR A 62 3.39 7.17 2.80
C TYR A 62 4.37 7.21 1.63
N LYS A 63 5.42 6.38 1.74
CA LYS A 63 6.29 6.03 0.61
C LYS A 63 6.31 4.52 0.42
N GLN A 64 6.50 4.09 -0.82
CA GLN A 64 6.78 2.71 -1.13
C GLN A 64 8.19 2.34 -0.67
N ASN A 65 8.31 1.15 -0.09
CA ASN A 65 9.53 0.57 0.42
C ASN A 65 9.75 -0.78 -0.26
N TRP A 66 10.76 -0.84 -1.13
CA TRP A 66 11.19 -2.09 -1.78
C TRP A 66 12.09 -2.83 -0.79
N VAL A 67 11.46 -3.61 0.09
CA VAL A 67 12.13 -4.62 0.91
C VAL A 67 12.40 -5.84 0.05
#